data_AF-A0A9C7PNI7-F1
#
_entry.id   AF-A0A9C7PNI7-F1
#
_cell.length_a   1.000
_cell.length_b   1.000
_cell.length_c   1.000
_cell.angle_alpha   90.00
_cell.angle_beta   90.00
_cell.angle_gamma   90.00
#
_symmetry.space_group_name_H-M   'P 1'
#
loop_
_entity.id
_entity.type
_entity.pdbx_description
1 polymer ?
#
loop_
_entity_poly.entity_id
_entity_poly.type
_entity_poly.pdbx_seq_one_letter_code
_entity_poly.pdbx_strand_id
1 'polypeptide(L)'
;MGELVLAAKITHVPSMYLSELPGPHQGCRQAAIDGHREISRRARERGADTLVVFDVHWLVNAGYHINCAPRFKGIYTSNELPHFIQDMAYECPGNPALGELIAECAQGKRAECPRTSIGKSWPGIRHTGSEPVHER
;
A
#
# COMPACT_ATOMS: atom_id res chain seq x y z
N MET A 1 -7.00 -9.53 -18.68
CA MET A 1 -6.41 -8.19 -18.40
C MET A 1 -6.91 -7.76 -17.04
N GLY A 2 -6.05 -7.23 -16.16
CA GLY A 2 -6.51 -6.73 -14.85
C GLY A 2 -7.32 -5.44 -15.01
N GLU A 3 -8.22 -5.16 -14.06
CA GLU A 3 -9.11 -3.99 -14.10
C GLU A 3 -9.07 -3.23 -12.77
N LEU A 4 -9.00 -1.89 -12.85
CA LEU A 4 -9.23 -1.04 -11.69
C LEU A 4 -10.74 -0.82 -11.52
N VAL A 5 -11.33 -1.56 -10.60
CA VAL A 5 -12.79 -1.54 -10.40
C VAL A 5 -13.27 -0.40 -9.49
N LEU A 6 -12.39 0.09 -8.61
CA LEU A 6 -12.68 1.17 -7.66
C LEU A 6 -11.40 1.86 -7.20
N ALA A 7 -11.44 3.19 -7.08
CA ALA A 7 -10.44 3.99 -6.39
C ALA A 7 -11.12 4.86 -5.33
N ALA A 8 -10.53 4.94 -4.14
CA ALA A 8 -11.06 5.72 -3.03
C ALA A 8 -9.95 6.41 -2.24
N LYS A 9 -10.23 7.63 -1.78
CA LYS A 9 -9.46 8.29 -0.73
C LYS A 9 -10.11 7.97 0.60
N ILE A 10 -9.34 7.38 1.51
CA ILE A 10 -9.83 6.91 2.82
C ILE A 10 -9.14 7.64 3.96
N THR A 11 -9.79 7.69 5.12
CA THR A 11 -9.20 8.23 6.34
C THR A 11 -8.57 7.11 7.16
N HIS A 12 -7.45 7.39 7.81
CA HIS A 12 -6.75 6.45 8.70
C HIS A 12 -6.64 7.02 10.13
N VAL A 13 -7.53 7.95 10.50
CA VAL A 13 -7.43 8.60 11.82
C VAL A 13 -7.61 7.58 12.96
N PRO A 14 -6.67 7.47 13.91
CA PRO A 14 -6.73 6.50 15.00
C PRO A 14 -8.02 6.56 15.84
N SER A 15 -8.64 7.74 15.92
CA SER A 15 -9.92 7.93 16.60
C SER A 15 -11.08 7.09 16.03
N MET A 16 -10.96 6.53 14.81
CA MET A 16 -11.92 5.57 14.30
C MET A 16 -11.93 4.29 15.13
N TYR A 17 -10.75 3.75 15.46
CA TYR A 17 -10.65 2.56 16.31
C TYR A 17 -11.21 2.84 17.71
N LEU A 18 -10.86 3.98 18.29
CA LEU A 18 -11.42 4.42 19.59
C LEU A 18 -12.95 4.56 19.56
N SER A 19 -13.52 4.94 18.41
CA SER A 19 -14.97 5.07 18.24
C SER A 19 -15.70 3.74 18.23
N GLU A 20 -15.01 2.62 18.03
CA GLU A 20 -15.59 1.27 18.09
C GLU A 20 -15.52 0.65 19.48
N LEU A 21 -14.70 1.21 20.38
CA LEU A 21 -14.55 0.75 21.75
C LEU A 21 -15.56 1.41 22.69
N PRO A 22 -16.01 0.73 23.76
CA PRO A 22 -16.79 1.36 24.82
C PRO A 22 -16.05 2.53 25.47
N GLY A 23 -16.75 3.64 25.71
CA GLY A 23 -16.20 4.79 26.41
C GLY A 23 -16.69 6.14 25.88
N PRO A 24 -16.10 7.25 26.35
CA PRO A 24 -16.56 8.61 25.99
C PRO A 24 -16.50 8.92 24.49
N HIS A 25 -15.69 8.19 23.72
CA HIS A 25 -15.50 8.41 22.29
C HIS A 25 -16.28 7.42 21.41
N GLN A 26 -17.04 6.50 22.01
CA GLN A 26 -17.82 5.51 21.29
C GLN A 26 -18.81 6.21 20.34
N GLY A 27 -18.81 5.80 19.07
CA GLY A 27 -19.68 6.38 18.03
C GLY A 27 -19.26 7.75 17.49
N CYS A 28 -18.23 8.42 18.03
CA CYS A 28 -17.82 9.76 17.58
C CYS A 28 -17.35 9.81 16.12
N ARG A 29 -16.94 8.68 15.54
CA ARG A 29 -16.47 8.57 14.14
C ARG A 29 -17.34 7.65 13.29
N GLN A 30 -18.60 7.42 13.68
CA GLN A 30 -19.49 6.47 13.00
C GLN A 30 -19.62 6.75 11.49
N ALA A 31 -19.73 8.01 11.08
CA ALA A 31 -19.81 8.38 9.67
C ALA A 31 -18.57 7.94 8.85
N ALA A 32 -17.37 8.00 9.43
CA ALA A 32 -16.15 7.53 8.76
C ALA A 32 -16.11 5.99 8.67
N ILE A 33 -16.54 5.32 9.74
CA ILE A 33 -16.63 3.85 9.80
C ILE A 33 -17.64 3.34 8.76
N ASP A 34 -18.81 3.96 8.68
CA ASP A 34 -19.84 3.61 7.70
C ASP A 34 -19.37 3.91 6.28
N GLY A 35 -18.60 4.99 6.07
CA GLY A 35 -17.92 5.25 4.81
C GLY A 35 -16.96 4.12 4.39
N HIS A 36 -16.14 3.59 5.31
CA HIS A 36 -15.29 2.43 5.03
C HIS A 36 -16.10 1.18 4.68
N ARG A 37 -17.20 0.91 5.40
CA ARG A 37 -18.09 -0.22 5.11
C ARG A 37 -18.72 -0.09 3.73
N GLU A 38 -19.16 1.10 3.35
CA GLU A 38 -19.75 1.36 2.03
C GLU A 38 -18.73 1.21 0.89
N ILE A 39 -17.50 1.68 1.08
CA ILE A 39 -16.41 1.46 0.12
C ILE A 39 -16.13 -0.05 -0.01
N SER A 40 -16.08 -0.78 1.10
CA SER A 40 -15.88 -2.24 1.10
C SER A 40 -16.99 -2.96 0.34
N ARG A 41 -18.26 -2.60 0.60
CA ARG A 41 -19.42 -3.16 -0.10
C ARG A 41 -19.32 -2.93 -1.62
N ARG A 42 -19.07 -1.69 -2.05
CA ARG A 42 -18.92 -1.33 -3.47
C ARG A 42 -17.76 -2.05 -4.15
N ALA A 43 -16.63 -2.17 -3.46
CA ALA A 43 -15.46 -2.89 -3.99
C ALA A 43 -15.79 -4.38 -4.22
N ARG A 44 -16.46 -5.02 -3.27
CA ARG A 44 -16.88 -6.43 -3.37
C ARG A 44 -17.91 -6.65 -4.46
N GLU A 45 -18.91 -5.79 -4.57
CA GLU A 45 -19.95 -5.87 -5.63
C GLU A 45 -19.36 -5.72 -7.04
N ARG A 46 -18.25 -4.99 -7.16
CA ARG A 46 -17.51 -4.85 -8.42
C ARG A 46 -16.46 -5.93 -8.64
N GLY A 47 -16.38 -6.93 -7.77
CA GLY A 47 -15.47 -8.06 -7.92
C GLY A 47 -14.00 -7.77 -7.60
N ALA A 48 -13.71 -6.78 -6.75
CA ALA A 48 -12.32 -6.52 -6.31
C ALA A 48 -11.73 -7.76 -5.62
N ASP A 49 -10.60 -8.26 -6.13
CA ASP A 49 -9.88 -9.43 -5.59
C ASP A 49 -8.62 -9.04 -4.79
N THR A 50 -8.08 -7.85 -5.04
CA THR A 50 -6.85 -7.32 -4.46
C THR A 50 -7.03 -5.83 -4.13
N LEU A 51 -6.42 -5.39 -3.03
CA LEU A 51 -6.32 -3.98 -2.68
C LEU A 51 -4.89 -3.50 -2.86
N VAL A 52 -4.71 -2.39 -3.58
CA VAL A 52 -3.43 -1.66 -3.63
C VAL A 52 -3.55 -0.44 -2.72
N VAL A 53 -2.78 -0.43 -1.63
CA VAL A 53 -2.84 0.63 -0.61
C VAL A 53 -1.58 1.49 -0.70
N PHE A 54 -1.79 2.80 -0.77
CA PHE A 54 -0.73 3.80 -0.61
C PHE A 54 -0.78 4.32 0.82
N ASP A 55 0.21 3.93 1.62
CA ASP A 55 0.26 4.26 3.04
C ASP A 55 1.17 5.47 3.29
N VAL A 56 0.62 6.49 3.95
CA VAL A 56 1.36 7.71 4.31
C VAL A 56 2.29 7.50 5.50
N HIS A 57 2.12 6.42 6.28
CA HIS A 57 3.00 6.08 7.39
C HIS A 57 4.18 5.20 6.97
N TRP A 58 4.19 4.66 5.74
CA TRP A 58 5.32 3.87 5.25
C TRP A 58 6.44 4.77 4.73
N LEU A 59 7.21 5.31 5.66
CA LEU A 59 8.33 6.19 5.40
C LEU A 59 9.48 5.42 4.74
N VAL A 60 9.87 5.86 3.54
CA VAL A 60 11.01 5.32 2.79
C VAL A 60 11.87 6.47 2.28
N ASN A 61 13.18 6.38 2.50
CA ASN A 61 14.11 7.48 2.18
C ASN A 61 14.66 7.41 0.75
N ALA A 62 14.64 6.23 0.13
CA ALA A 62 15.19 6.01 -1.20
C ALA A 62 14.30 5.07 -2.02
N GLY A 63 13.92 5.52 -3.22
CA GLY A 63 13.07 4.75 -4.13
C GLY A 63 11.65 4.53 -3.61
N TYR A 64 10.97 3.56 -4.23
CA TYR A 64 9.63 3.13 -3.84
C TYR A 64 9.70 1.67 -3.40
N HIS A 65 9.01 1.35 -2.31
CA HIS A 65 8.94 -0.01 -1.78
C HIS A 65 7.55 -0.58 -2.03
N ILE A 66 7.51 -1.85 -2.41
CA ILE A 66 6.28 -2.59 -2.66
C ILE A 66 6.30 -3.80 -1.75
N ASN A 67 5.18 -4.08 -1.09
CA ASN A 67 5.10 -5.20 -0.18
C ASN A 67 4.78 -6.48 -0.96
N CYS A 68 5.75 -7.39 -1.05
CA CYS A 68 5.66 -8.60 -1.90
C CYS A 68 5.69 -9.92 -1.11
N ALA A 69 5.48 -9.91 0.22
CA ALA A 69 5.38 -11.17 0.95
C ALA A 69 4.11 -11.95 0.54
N PRO A 70 4.12 -13.29 0.52
CA PRO A 70 2.95 -14.10 0.17
C PRO A 70 1.84 -14.05 1.22
N ARG A 71 2.19 -13.74 2.47
CA ARG A 71 1.27 -13.65 3.61
C ARG A 71 1.82 -12.63 4.60
N PHE A 72 0.93 -11.82 5.16
CA PHE A 72 1.22 -10.91 6.26
C PHE A 72 0.51 -11.41 7.50
N LYS A 73 1.26 -11.60 8.58
CA LYS A 73 0.72 -12.01 9.88
C LYS A 73 1.60 -11.44 10.97
N GLY A 74 0.98 -10.89 11.99
CA GLY A 74 1.72 -10.36 13.13
C GLY A 74 0.81 -9.73 14.17
N ILE A 75 1.45 -9.03 15.09
CA ILE A 75 0.82 -8.22 16.13
C ILE A 75 1.30 -6.79 15.91
N TYR A 76 0.36 -5.86 15.76
CA TYR A 76 0.64 -4.45 15.54
C TYR A 76 0.38 -3.64 16.81
N THR A 77 1.35 -2.78 17.13
CA THR A 77 1.23 -1.73 18.14
C THR A 77 1.60 -0.40 17.49
N SER A 78 0.74 0.61 17.68
CA SER A 78 0.95 1.93 17.10
C SER A 78 2.18 2.60 17.70
N ASN A 79 3.01 3.17 16.83
CA ASN A 79 4.13 4.01 17.20
C ASN A 79 3.68 5.39 17.73
N GLU A 80 2.51 5.89 17.28
CA GLU A 80 2.00 7.21 17.64
C GLU A 80 1.08 7.16 18.87
N LEU A 81 0.29 6.11 19.01
CA LEU A 81 -0.71 5.97 20.08
C LEU A 81 -0.70 4.56 20.72
N PRO A 82 0.45 4.08 21.23
CA PRO A 82 0.59 2.72 21.74
C PRO A 82 -0.36 2.40 22.91
N HIS A 83 -0.70 3.40 23.74
CA HIS A 83 -1.60 3.20 24.88
C HIS A 83 -3.05 2.85 24.46
N PHE A 84 -3.42 3.21 23.23
CA PHE A 84 -4.77 3.01 22.69
C PHE A 84 -4.83 1.90 21.65
N ILE A 85 -3.77 1.76 20.86
CA ILE A 85 -3.68 0.85 19.72
C ILE A 85 -2.44 -0.02 19.93
N GLN A 86 -2.65 -1.18 20.55
CA GLN A 86 -1.61 -2.15 20.88
C GLN A 86 -2.14 -3.57 20.74
N ASP A 87 -1.23 -4.51 20.57
CA ASP A 87 -1.51 -5.94 20.56
C ASP A 87 -2.57 -6.36 19.52
N MET A 88 -2.68 -5.60 18.43
CA MET A 88 -3.65 -5.87 17.37
C MET A 88 -3.13 -6.98 16.47
N ALA A 89 -3.64 -8.20 16.67
CA ALA A 89 -3.39 -9.29 15.75
C ALA A 89 -3.94 -8.95 14.36
N TYR A 90 -3.13 -9.17 13.32
CA TYR A 90 -3.55 -9.04 11.94
C TYR A 90 -3.08 -10.23 11.13
N GLU A 91 -3.88 -10.58 10.12
CA GLU A 91 -3.52 -11.57 9.12
C GLU A 91 -4.22 -11.21 7.80
N CYS A 92 -3.45 -11.08 6.71
CA CYS A 92 -3.98 -10.86 5.38
C CYS A 92 -3.12 -11.54 4.31
N PRO A 93 -3.71 -12.02 3.20
CA PRO A 93 -2.94 -12.54 2.08
C PRO A 93 -2.14 -11.41 1.42
N GLY A 94 -0.94 -11.73 0.93
CA GLY A 94 -0.24 -10.84 0.02
C GLY A 94 -0.49 -11.22 -1.43
N ASN A 95 0.06 -10.43 -2.36
CA ASN A 95 -0.01 -10.71 -3.79
C ASN A 95 1.39 -10.47 -4.43
N PRO A 96 2.34 -11.42 -4.25
CA PRO A 96 3.71 -11.27 -4.76
C PRO A 96 3.75 -11.06 -6.27
N ALA A 97 2.93 -11.81 -7.02
CA ALA A 97 2.86 -11.70 -8.46
C ALA A 97 2.47 -10.29 -8.91
N LEU A 98 1.44 -9.68 -8.31
CA LEU A 98 1.09 -8.29 -8.63
C LEU A 98 2.20 -7.32 -8.20
N GLY A 99 2.80 -7.51 -7.03
CA GLY A 99 3.87 -6.65 -6.52
C GLY A 99 5.11 -6.62 -7.43
N GLU A 100 5.54 -7.79 -7.91
CA GLU A 100 6.63 -7.92 -8.89
C GLU A 100 6.28 -7.24 -10.22
N LEU A 101 5.05 -7.44 -10.72
CA LEU A 101 4.60 -6.78 -11.95
C LEU A 101 4.61 -5.25 -11.83
N ILE A 102 4.21 -4.70 -10.67
CA ILE A 102 4.29 -3.26 -10.41
C ILE A 102 5.76 -2.79 -10.41
N ALA A 103 6.66 -3.55 -9.77
CA ALA A 103 8.09 -3.22 -9.72
C ALA A 103 8.73 -3.21 -11.12
N GLU A 104 8.45 -4.23 -11.94
CA GLU A 104 8.95 -4.32 -13.32
C GLU A 104 8.44 -3.17 -14.19
N CYS A 105 7.14 -2.86 -14.09
CA CYS A 105 6.52 -1.73 -14.77
C CYS A 105 7.19 -0.41 -14.38
N ALA A 106 7.37 -0.16 -13.06
CA ALA A 106 7.99 1.06 -12.55
C ALA A 106 9.46 1.20 -12.98
N GLN A 107 10.17 0.09 -13.17
CA GLN A 107 11.56 0.06 -13.64
C GLN A 107 11.68 0.11 -15.18
N GLY A 108 10.56 0.14 -15.90
CA GLY A 108 10.56 0.11 -17.37
C GLY A 108 11.06 -1.22 -17.96
N LYS A 109 11.05 -2.30 -17.17
CA LYS A 109 11.49 -3.63 -17.60
C LYS A 109 10.42 -4.39 -18.41
N ARG A 110 9.20 -3.85 -18.46
CA ARG A 110 8.06 -4.48 -19.15
C ARG A 110 7.61 -3.66 -20.37
N ALA A 111 7.63 -4.28 -21.54
CA ALA A 111 7.36 -3.63 -22.83
C ALA A 111 5.93 -3.07 -22.98
N GLU A 112 4.96 -3.69 -22.30
CA GLU A 112 3.53 -3.34 -22.34
C GLU A 112 3.14 -2.29 -21.28
N CYS A 113 4.05 -1.92 -20.38
CA CYS A 113 3.76 -0.86 -19.42
C CYS A 113 3.72 0.48 -20.17
N PRO A 114 2.66 1.30 -19.99
CA PRO A 114 2.68 2.67 -20.45
C PRO A 114 3.96 3.32 -19.91
N ARG A 115 4.81 3.85 -20.79
CA ARG A 115 5.98 4.64 -20.40
C ARG A 115 5.49 5.99 -19.87
N THR A 116 4.76 5.98 -18.76
CA THR A 116 4.47 7.20 -17.99
C THR A 116 5.79 7.66 -17.41
N SER A 117 6.18 8.88 -17.75
CA SER A 117 7.41 9.56 -17.36
C SER A 117 7.47 9.90 -15.86
N ILE A 118 7.12 8.96 -14.98
CA ILE A 118 7.31 9.10 -13.54
C ILE A 118 8.81 8.96 -13.30
N GLY A 119 9.53 10.08 -13.38
CA GLY A 119 10.88 10.24 -12.82
C GLY A 119 12.04 9.81 -13.70
N LYS A 120 12.18 10.37 -14.92
CA LYS A 120 13.50 10.43 -15.59
C LYS A 120 14.49 11.40 -14.90
N SER A 121 14.10 12.04 -13.79
CA SER A 121 14.86 13.14 -13.17
C SER A 121 15.52 12.81 -11.83
N TRP A 122 15.57 11.54 -11.40
CA TRP A 122 16.42 11.19 -10.25
C TRP A 122 17.85 10.90 -10.74
N PRO A 123 18.88 11.71 -10.40
CA PRO A 123 20.22 11.59 -10.98
C PRO A 123 20.99 10.33 -10.58
N GLY A 124 20.45 9.53 -9.65
CA GLY A 124 21.12 8.38 -9.02
C GLY A 124 20.96 7.04 -9.73
N ILE A 125 20.02 6.90 -10.68
CA ILE A 125 19.87 5.66 -11.46
C ILE A 125 20.41 5.92 -12.87
N ARG A 126 21.73 6.00 -12.97
CA ARG A 126 22.40 5.70 -14.23
C ARG A 126 22.48 4.19 -14.33
N HIS A 127 21.92 3.66 -15.41
CA HIS A 127 22.26 2.33 -15.90
C HIS A 127 23.78 2.31 -16.10
N THR A 128 24.53 1.80 -15.12
CA THR A 128 25.92 1.40 -15.34
C THR A 128 25.85 0.13 -16.18
N GLY A 129 25.68 0.29 -17.49
CA GLY A 129 26.06 -0.76 -18.42
C GLY A 129 27.54 -1.03 -18.17
N SER A 130 27.85 -2.25 -17.76
CA SER A 130 29.21 -2.75 -17.67
C SER A 130 29.80 -2.75 -19.08
N GLU A 131 30.58 -1.74 -19.44
CA GLU A 131 31.54 -1.89 -20.52
C GLU A 131 32.73 -2.72 -19.98
N PRO A 132 33.19 -3.73 -20.71
CA PRO A 132 34.39 -4.46 -20.33
C PRO A 132 35.59 -3.52 -20.45
N VAL A 133 36.32 -3.35 -19.35
CA VAL A 133 37.62 -2.67 -19.34
C VAL A 133 38.57 -3.52 -20.18
N HIS A 134 38.89 -3.07 -21.38
CA HIS A 134 40.01 -3.61 -22.15
C HIS A 134 41.32 -3.10 -21.55
N GLU A 135 42.20 -4.03 -21.22
CA GLU A 135 43.60 -3.81 -20.86
C GLU A 135 44.31 -2.90 -21.87
N ARG A 136 45.04 -1.90 -21.35
CA ARG A 136 46.33 -1.44 -21.86
C ARG A 136 47.22 -1.06 -20.70
#